data_AF-A0A5N7A6U7-F1
#
_entry.id   AF-A0A5N7A6U7-F1
#
_cell.length_a   1.000
_cell.length_b   1.000
_cell.length_c   1.000
_cell.angle_alpha   90.00
_cell.angle_beta   90.00
_cell.angle_gamma   90.00
#
_symmetry.space_group_name_H-M   'P 1'
#
loop_
_entity.id
_entity.type
_entity.pdbx_description
1 polymer ?
#
loop_
_entity_poly.entity_id
_entity_poly.type
_entity_poly.pdbx_seq_one_letter_code
_entity_poly.pdbx_strand_id
1 'polypeptide(L)'
;MLPLARSRIAAFSAAWTPRVAARASYSTTVPRFSENNIQANDPNPPQPPKPNVSATNATPVDAMGSRDAPLREDVEAGERNRQLQAPNRARTWAASQQPREKAMTGPRFEQTIMEMQPQPYAAIELIHKQPVRWTKKRVVSCDGGGGPLGHPKIYINTDKPEIATCGYCGLPFAHEQHRAYLESLPATSYPLKPTGDAAEVNETQRVTEGGLEQR
;
A
#
# COMPACT_ATOMS: atom_id res chain seq x y z
N MET A 1 97.51 -28.88 39.32
CA MET A 1 97.50 -30.35 39.31
C MET A 1 96.26 -30.82 40.06
N LEU A 2 95.47 -31.73 39.47
CA LEU A 2 94.17 -32.22 39.95
C LEU A 2 94.22 -32.77 41.39
N PRO A 3 93.05 -32.83 42.06
CA PRO A 3 92.53 -34.16 42.37
C PRO A 3 91.02 -34.33 42.14
N LEU A 4 90.68 -35.61 41.92
CA LEU A 4 89.37 -36.21 41.74
C LEU A 4 88.47 -36.07 43.00
N ALA A 5 87.15 -36.07 42.80
CA ALA A 5 86.22 -36.69 43.75
C ALA A 5 84.97 -37.23 43.04
N ARG A 6 84.53 -38.41 43.50
CA ARG A 6 83.57 -39.33 42.90
C ARG A 6 82.11 -39.01 43.27
N SER A 7 81.25 -39.39 42.34
CA SER A 7 79.83 -39.76 42.44
C SER A 7 79.34 -40.29 43.80
N ARG A 8 78.07 -39.99 44.13
CA ARG A 8 77.07 -40.98 44.54
C ARG A 8 75.63 -40.44 44.41
N ILE A 9 74.85 -41.13 43.57
CA ILE A 9 73.39 -41.04 43.50
C ILE A 9 72.81 -41.90 44.63
N ALA A 10 71.84 -41.37 45.37
CA ALA A 10 70.98 -42.15 46.26
C ALA A 10 69.52 -41.75 46.01
N ALA A 11 68.75 -42.69 45.48
CA ALA A 11 67.31 -42.60 45.36
C ALA A 11 66.66 -42.84 46.72
N PHE A 12 65.73 -41.97 47.11
CA PHE A 12 64.79 -42.24 48.19
C PHE A 12 63.36 -42.05 47.68
N SER A 13 62.66 -43.16 47.59
CA SER A 13 61.21 -43.26 47.47
C SER A 13 60.55 -42.93 48.80
N ALA A 14 59.58 -42.00 48.78
CA ALA A 14 58.59 -41.88 49.84
C ALA A 14 57.26 -41.45 49.22
N ALA A 15 56.32 -42.39 49.19
CA ALA A 15 54.94 -42.13 48.81
C ALA A 15 54.26 -41.33 49.94
N TRP A 16 53.75 -40.15 49.61
CA TRP A 16 52.85 -39.42 50.50
C TRP A 16 51.61 -39.01 49.72
N THR A 17 50.48 -39.67 50.02
CA THR A 17 49.16 -39.32 49.50
C THR A 17 48.47 -38.39 50.51
N PRO A 18 48.25 -37.10 50.19
CA PRO A 18 47.34 -36.29 50.98
C PRO A 18 45.90 -36.69 50.62
N ARG A 19 45.17 -37.19 51.62
CA ARG A 19 43.72 -37.36 51.56
C ARG A 19 43.08 -35.98 51.44
N VAL A 20 42.62 -35.61 50.25
CA VAL A 20 41.80 -34.41 50.06
C VAL A 20 40.39 -34.72 50.55
N ALA A 21 39.95 -34.05 51.61
CA ALA A 21 38.57 -34.11 52.07
C ALA A 21 37.65 -33.55 50.98
N ALA A 22 36.67 -34.33 50.54
CA ALA A 22 35.64 -33.88 49.61
C ALA A 22 34.84 -32.75 50.27
N ARG A 23 35.00 -31.52 49.77
CA ARG A 23 34.09 -30.43 50.11
C ARG A 23 32.74 -30.74 49.45
N ALA A 24 31.68 -30.73 50.25
CA ALA A 24 30.32 -30.90 49.75
C ALA A 24 30.02 -29.87 48.66
N SER A 25 29.79 -30.34 47.43
CA SER A 25 29.31 -29.52 46.34
C SER A 25 27.81 -29.31 46.54
N TYR A 26 27.41 -28.14 47.05
CA TYR A 26 26.01 -27.75 47.02
C TYR A 26 25.64 -27.47 45.56
N SER A 27 25.01 -28.44 44.89
CA SER A 27 24.45 -28.26 43.57
C SER A 27 23.14 -27.47 43.71
N THR A 28 23.19 -26.16 43.44
CA THR A 28 21.96 -25.37 43.30
C THR A 28 21.41 -25.62 41.89
N THR A 29 20.61 -26.67 41.71
CA THR A 29 19.78 -26.79 40.52
C THR A 29 18.60 -25.84 40.64
N VAL A 30 18.88 -24.54 40.63
CA VAL A 30 17.86 -23.55 40.28
C VAL A 30 17.94 -23.47 38.75
N PRO A 31 16.87 -23.84 38.01
CA PRO A 31 16.85 -23.57 36.58
C PRO A 31 17.08 -22.07 36.44
N ARG A 32 18.11 -21.67 35.69
CA ARG A 32 18.22 -20.28 35.26
C ARG A 32 16.97 -20.02 34.42
N PHE A 33 15.94 -19.47 35.05
CA PHE A 33 14.85 -18.80 34.38
C PHE A 33 15.50 -17.95 33.29
N SER A 34 15.02 -18.09 32.05
CA SER A 34 15.52 -17.38 30.88
C SER A 34 15.96 -16.00 31.31
N GLU A 35 17.25 -15.70 31.18
CA GLU A 35 17.83 -14.46 31.67
C GLU A 35 16.93 -13.33 31.20
N ASN A 36 16.19 -12.74 32.16
CA ASN A 36 15.45 -11.50 31.97
C ASN A 36 16.52 -10.45 31.76
N ASN A 37 17.09 -10.41 30.56
CA ASN A 37 17.98 -9.37 30.14
C ASN A 37 17.12 -8.12 30.16
N ILE A 38 17.30 -7.30 31.20
CA ILE A 38 16.63 -6.03 31.33
C ILE A 38 17.10 -5.25 30.11
N GLN A 39 16.27 -5.26 29.06
CA GLN A 39 16.57 -4.62 27.81
C GLN A 39 16.88 -3.15 28.15
N ALA A 40 18.08 -2.70 27.78
CA ALA A 40 18.49 -1.32 28.02
C ALA A 40 17.36 -0.39 27.54
N ASN A 41 17.14 0.72 28.25
CA ASN A 41 16.11 1.71 27.93
C ASN A 41 16.38 2.29 26.53
N ASP A 42 15.94 1.56 25.52
CA ASP A 42 15.94 1.97 24.13
C ASP A 42 14.85 3.03 24.05
N PRO A 43 15.19 4.29 23.73
CA PRO A 43 14.18 5.34 23.57
C PRO A 43 13.20 5.03 22.43
N ASN A 44 13.48 4.02 21.60
CA ASN A 44 12.59 3.56 20.55
C ASN A 44 12.60 2.02 20.42
N PRO A 45 12.02 1.29 21.39
CA PRO A 45 12.00 -0.16 21.34
C PRO A 45 11.21 -0.62 20.10
N PRO A 46 11.57 -1.76 19.48
CA PRO A 46 10.78 -2.35 18.41
C PRO A 46 9.34 -2.54 18.90
N GLN A 47 8.41 -1.72 18.43
CA GLN A 47 7.02 -1.87 18.82
C GLN A 47 6.51 -3.16 18.19
N PRO A 48 5.80 -4.02 18.95
CA PRO A 48 5.08 -5.12 18.34
C PRO A 48 4.18 -4.54 17.23
N PRO A 49 3.98 -5.27 16.12
CA PRO A 49 3.10 -4.79 15.06
C PRO A 49 1.77 -4.43 15.70
N LYS A 50 1.35 -3.17 15.55
CA LYS A 50 0.09 -2.70 16.13
C LYS A 50 -0.99 -3.67 15.65
N PRO A 51 -1.77 -4.28 16.56
CA PRO A 51 -2.80 -5.22 16.17
C PRO A 51 -3.69 -4.54 15.16
N ASN A 52 -3.89 -5.21 14.04
CA ASN A 52 -4.59 -4.64 12.92
C ASN A 52 -6.09 -4.56 13.26
N VAL A 53 -6.74 -3.47 12.87
CA VAL A 53 -8.17 -3.25 13.17
C VAL A 53 -9.04 -4.39 12.62
N SER A 54 -8.60 -5.01 11.52
CA SER A 54 -9.29 -6.11 10.83
C SER A 54 -9.39 -7.41 11.65
N ALA A 55 -8.52 -7.65 12.63
CA ALA A 55 -8.62 -8.85 13.48
C ALA A 55 -9.82 -8.81 14.45
N THR A 56 -10.34 -7.62 14.74
CA THR A 56 -11.42 -7.45 15.74
C THR A 56 -12.77 -8.03 15.29
N ASN A 57 -12.99 -8.21 13.98
CA ASN A 57 -14.24 -8.72 13.40
C ASN A 57 -14.11 -10.12 12.79
N ALA A 58 -13.05 -10.87 13.13
CA ALA A 58 -12.81 -12.20 12.58
C ALA A 58 -13.87 -13.23 13.03
N THR A 59 -14.42 -13.04 14.23
CA THR A 59 -15.49 -13.88 14.77
C THR A 59 -16.85 -13.40 14.28
N PRO A 60 -17.68 -14.29 13.69
CA PRO A 60 -19.00 -13.91 13.23
C PRO A 60 -19.91 -13.51 14.40
N VAL A 61 -20.58 -12.38 14.26
CA VAL A 61 -21.64 -11.92 15.18
C VAL A 61 -22.98 -11.84 14.45
N ASP A 62 -24.08 -11.98 15.19
CA ASP A 62 -25.43 -11.89 14.62
C ASP A 62 -25.69 -10.47 14.10
N ALA A 63 -26.26 -10.35 12.90
CA ALA A 63 -26.68 -9.09 12.30
C ALA A 63 -27.96 -8.51 12.95
N MET A 64 -28.54 -9.20 13.94
CA MET A 64 -29.73 -8.79 14.68
C MET A 64 -30.90 -8.38 13.76
N GLY A 65 -31.09 -9.13 12.67
CA GLY A 65 -32.15 -8.91 11.70
C GLY A 65 -31.89 -7.81 10.66
N SER A 66 -30.73 -7.14 10.68
CA SER A 66 -30.38 -6.17 9.62
C SER A 66 -30.06 -6.85 8.28
N ARG A 67 -29.54 -8.08 8.31
CA ARG A 67 -29.12 -8.87 7.15
C ARG A 67 -29.26 -10.36 7.46
N ASP A 68 -29.43 -11.19 6.43
CA ASP A 68 -29.53 -12.65 6.57
C ASP A 68 -28.18 -13.32 6.89
N ALA A 69 -27.07 -12.67 6.53
CA ALA A 69 -25.71 -13.18 6.76
C ALA A 69 -25.11 -12.64 8.07
N PRO A 70 -24.29 -13.43 8.78
CA PRO A 70 -23.59 -12.97 9.98
C PRO A 70 -22.59 -11.86 9.65
N LEU A 71 -22.43 -10.91 10.57
CA LEU A 71 -21.42 -9.86 10.47
C LEU A 71 -20.06 -10.44 10.80
N ARG A 72 -19.23 -10.59 9.76
CA ARG A 72 -17.87 -11.09 9.85
C ARG A 72 -17.03 -10.40 8.79
N GLU A 73 -15.78 -10.13 9.14
CA GLU A 73 -14.76 -9.69 8.20
C GLU A 73 -13.71 -10.79 7.99
N ASP A 74 -13.26 -10.97 6.76
CA ASP A 74 -12.03 -11.71 6.52
C ASP A 74 -10.82 -10.79 6.76
N VAL A 75 -9.92 -11.20 7.64
CA VAL A 75 -8.79 -10.36 8.10
C VAL A 75 -7.91 -9.95 6.93
N GLU A 76 -7.70 -10.85 5.96
CA GLU A 76 -6.89 -10.55 4.78
C GLU A 76 -7.58 -9.54 3.85
N ALA A 77 -8.87 -9.71 3.59
CA ALA A 77 -9.66 -8.76 2.80
C ALA A 77 -9.73 -7.37 3.46
N GLY A 78 -9.96 -7.32 4.77
CA GLY A 78 -9.96 -6.07 5.56
C GLY A 78 -8.62 -5.33 5.47
N GLU A 79 -7.50 -6.05 5.60
CA GLU A 79 -6.16 -5.45 5.46
C GLU A 79 -5.88 -4.98 4.03
N ARG A 80 -6.23 -5.77 3.02
CA ARG A 80 -6.09 -5.34 1.61
C ARG A 80 -6.86 -4.06 1.36
N ASN A 81 -8.09 -3.99 1.83
CA ASN A 81 -8.89 -2.77 1.72
C ASN A 81 -8.20 -1.61 2.43
N ARG A 82 -7.77 -1.78 3.68
CA ARG A 82 -7.10 -0.74 4.45
C ARG A 82 -5.81 -0.22 3.81
N GLN A 83 -5.05 -1.08 3.14
CA GLN A 83 -3.80 -0.71 2.46
C GLN A 83 -4.02 0.05 1.15
N LEU A 84 -5.06 -0.30 0.39
CA LEU A 84 -5.37 0.35 -0.87
C LEU A 84 -6.07 1.70 -0.65
N GLN A 85 -5.55 2.78 -1.22
CA GLN A 85 -6.21 4.10 -1.16
C GLN A 85 -7.62 4.07 -1.79
N ALA A 86 -7.77 3.33 -2.88
CA ALA A 86 -9.02 3.05 -3.58
C ALA A 86 -8.97 1.64 -4.19
N PRO A 87 -10.10 1.02 -4.56
CA PRO A 87 -10.11 -0.36 -5.06
C PRO A 87 -9.25 -0.57 -6.33
N ASN A 88 -9.09 0.49 -7.13
CA ASN A 88 -8.28 0.52 -8.35
C ASN A 88 -6.90 1.21 -8.17
N ARG A 89 -6.54 1.67 -6.97
CA ARG A 89 -5.29 2.41 -6.75
C ARG A 89 -4.75 2.26 -5.34
N ALA A 90 -3.51 1.79 -5.21
CA ALA A 90 -2.85 1.62 -3.92
C ALA A 90 -2.37 2.96 -3.30
N ARG A 91 -1.71 3.80 -4.09
CA ARG A 91 -1.00 5.00 -3.62
C ARG A 91 -1.87 6.26 -3.61
N THR A 92 -1.46 7.26 -2.82
CA THR A 92 -2.05 8.60 -2.82
C THR A 92 -1.81 9.33 -4.16
N TRP A 93 -2.58 10.39 -4.40
CA TRP A 93 -2.52 11.21 -5.63
C TRP A 93 -2.46 12.71 -5.37
N ALA A 94 -2.42 13.13 -4.11
CA ALA A 94 -2.16 14.51 -3.72
C ALA A 94 -1.15 14.55 -2.57
N ALA A 95 -0.33 15.60 -2.52
CA ALA A 95 0.76 15.73 -1.54
C ALA A 95 0.26 15.80 -0.09
N SER A 96 -0.89 16.43 0.14
CA SER A 96 -1.53 16.54 1.46
C SER A 96 -2.41 15.34 1.84
N GLN A 97 -2.59 14.37 0.93
CA GLN A 97 -3.43 13.22 1.18
C GLN A 97 -2.72 12.21 2.09
N GLN A 98 -3.38 11.81 3.17
CA GLN A 98 -2.86 10.75 4.04
C GLN A 98 -3.13 9.36 3.43
N PRO A 99 -2.15 8.43 3.47
CA PRO A 99 -2.37 7.04 3.11
C PRO A 99 -3.46 6.40 3.97
N ARG A 100 -4.34 5.62 3.35
CA ARG A 100 -5.48 4.96 4.00
C ARG A 100 -5.04 4.06 5.16
N GLU A 101 -3.92 3.36 5.00
CA GLU A 101 -3.32 2.54 6.06
C GLU A 101 -3.04 3.30 7.36
N LYS A 102 -2.71 4.60 7.28
CA LYS A 102 -2.46 5.44 8.45
C LYS A 102 -3.75 6.09 8.95
N ALA A 103 -4.61 6.52 8.03
CA ALA A 103 -5.86 7.19 8.35
C ALA A 103 -6.89 6.25 9.02
N MET A 104 -6.93 4.98 8.62
CA MET A 104 -7.85 3.98 9.16
C MET A 104 -7.19 3.14 10.25
N THR A 105 -6.76 3.82 11.30
CA THR A 105 -6.19 3.21 12.51
C THR A 105 -6.79 3.81 13.77
N GLY A 106 -6.72 3.04 14.86
CA GLY A 106 -7.11 3.48 16.19
C GLY A 106 -8.53 3.06 16.60
N PRO A 107 -8.96 3.47 17.81
CA PRO A 107 -10.13 2.90 18.47
C PRO A 107 -11.45 3.06 17.72
N ARG A 108 -11.56 4.07 16.84
CA ARG A 108 -12.77 4.27 16.02
C ARG A 108 -12.98 3.22 14.94
N PHE A 109 -11.93 2.49 14.57
CA PHE A 109 -11.99 1.44 13.55
C PHE A 109 -11.94 0.03 14.17
N GLU A 110 -11.76 -0.07 15.49
CA GLU A 110 -11.95 -1.33 16.21
C GLU A 110 -13.43 -1.73 16.12
N GLN A 111 -13.70 -3.02 15.90
CA GLN A 111 -15.05 -3.56 15.69
C GLN A 111 -15.81 -2.94 14.49
N THR A 112 -15.08 -2.34 13.54
CA THR A 112 -15.65 -1.79 12.30
C THR A 112 -15.26 -2.66 11.11
N ILE A 113 -16.26 -3.20 10.39
CA ILE A 113 -16.00 -4.03 9.20
C ILE A 113 -15.56 -3.11 8.05
N MET A 114 -14.31 -3.26 7.59
CA MET A 114 -13.69 -2.36 6.61
C MET A 114 -14.29 -2.51 5.22
N GLU A 115 -14.73 -3.72 4.85
CA GLU A 115 -15.40 -4.01 3.57
C GLU A 115 -16.69 -3.19 3.38
N MET A 116 -17.37 -2.85 4.48
CA MET A 116 -18.63 -2.11 4.46
C MET A 116 -18.42 -0.59 4.51
N GLN A 117 -17.19 -0.13 4.67
CA GLN A 117 -16.88 1.30 4.70
C GLN A 117 -16.82 1.87 3.28
N PRO A 118 -17.18 3.15 3.09
CA PRO A 118 -17.10 3.80 1.78
C PRO A 118 -15.68 3.71 1.19
N GLN A 119 -15.58 3.11 0.01
CA GLN A 119 -14.32 2.97 -0.72
C GLN A 119 -14.56 3.18 -2.23
N PRO A 120 -14.81 4.43 -2.67
CA PRO A 120 -15.08 4.73 -4.07
C PRO A 120 -13.84 4.52 -4.95
N TYR A 121 -14.07 4.28 -6.24
CA TYR A 121 -12.99 4.21 -7.23
C TYR A 121 -12.27 5.56 -7.37
N ALA A 122 -10.95 5.51 -7.53
CA ALA A 122 -10.15 6.69 -7.80
C ALA A 122 -10.37 7.14 -9.24
N ALA A 123 -10.95 8.34 -9.40
CA ALA A 123 -11.27 8.91 -10.71
C ALA A 123 -10.03 9.13 -11.60
N ILE A 124 -8.85 9.34 -11.01
CA ILE A 124 -7.59 9.49 -11.76
C ILE A 124 -7.28 8.26 -12.63
N GLU A 125 -7.50 7.04 -12.12
CA GLU A 125 -7.27 5.84 -12.93
C GLU A 125 -8.38 5.65 -13.98
N LEU A 126 -9.61 6.10 -13.68
CA LEU A 126 -10.74 5.99 -14.61
C LEU A 126 -10.61 6.96 -15.79
N ILE A 127 -10.08 8.17 -15.58
CA ILE A 127 -9.88 9.13 -16.67
C ILE A 127 -8.73 8.71 -17.58
N HIS A 128 -7.69 8.07 -17.04
CA HIS A 128 -6.57 7.54 -17.83
C HIS A 128 -6.93 6.32 -18.69
N LYS A 129 -8.11 5.73 -18.49
CA LYS A 129 -8.67 4.71 -19.39
C LYS A 129 -9.37 5.32 -20.61
N GLN A 130 -9.69 6.62 -20.59
CA GLN A 130 -10.38 7.26 -21.70
C GLN A 130 -9.47 7.40 -22.92
N PRO A 131 -9.93 7.02 -24.12
CA PRO A 131 -9.15 7.21 -25.33
C PRO A 131 -9.05 8.68 -25.72
N VAL A 132 -7.94 9.04 -26.35
CA VAL A 132 -7.74 10.36 -26.95
C VAL A 132 -8.75 10.58 -28.07
N ARG A 133 -9.49 11.69 -27.96
CA ARG A 133 -10.44 12.13 -29.00
C ARG A 133 -9.69 12.91 -30.07
N TRP A 134 -9.62 12.32 -31.26
CA TRP A 134 -8.95 12.93 -32.41
C TRP A 134 -9.84 13.96 -33.07
N THR A 135 -9.29 15.14 -33.36
CA THR A 135 -10.00 16.22 -34.04
C THR A 135 -9.20 16.75 -35.23
N LYS A 136 -9.93 17.23 -36.24
CA LYS A 136 -9.38 17.99 -37.38
C LYS A 136 -9.40 19.50 -37.15
N LYS A 137 -10.02 19.95 -36.05
CA LYS A 137 -10.17 21.36 -35.72
C LYS A 137 -9.07 21.77 -34.75
N ARG A 138 -8.54 22.96 -34.98
CA ARG A 138 -7.57 23.65 -34.13
C ARG A 138 -8.05 23.90 -32.71
N VAL A 139 -9.34 24.19 -32.57
CA VAL A 139 -9.99 24.51 -31.30
C VAL A 139 -11.21 23.62 -31.16
N VAL A 140 -11.31 22.93 -30.03
CA VAL A 140 -12.43 22.03 -29.69
C VAL A 140 -13.26 22.65 -28.59
N SER A 141 -14.59 22.61 -28.71
CA SER A 141 -15.50 22.95 -27.63
C SER A 141 -15.82 21.71 -26.80
N CYS A 142 -15.70 21.80 -25.48
CA CYS A 142 -16.09 20.76 -24.54
C CYS A 142 -17.04 21.34 -23.48
N ASP A 143 -18.17 20.68 -23.28
CA ASP A 143 -19.20 20.99 -22.29
C ASP A 143 -19.43 19.84 -21.30
N GLY A 144 -18.68 18.74 -21.42
CA GLY A 144 -18.81 17.55 -20.57
C GLY A 144 -19.97 16.62 -20.93
N GLY A 145 -20.72 16.93 -22.01
CA GLY A 145 -21.89 16.17 -22.43
C GLY A 145 -23.18 16.56 -21.70
N GLY A 146 -24.32 16.25 -22.32
CA GLY A 146 -25.64 16.53 -21.73
C GLY A 146 -26.01 18.02 -21.61
N GLY A 147 -25.34 18.92 -22.34
CA GLY A 147 -25.62 20.35 -22.35
C GLY A 147 -25.51 20.98 -20.96
N PRO A 148 -26.62 21.46 -20.35
CA PRO A 148 -26.59 22.09 -19.02
C PRO A 148 -26.25 21.13 -17.87
N LEU A 149 -26.30 19.81 -18.08
CA LEU A 149 -25.94 18.81 -17.06
C LEU A 149 -24.42 18.59 -16.95
N GLY A 150 -23.65 19.11 -17.90
CA GLY A 150 -22.20 19.04 -17.89
C GLY A 150 -21.56 20.22 -17.16
N HIS A 151 -20.41 20.68 -17.66
CA HIS A 151 -19.70 21.84 -17.16
C HIS A 151 -19.83 23.04 -18.12
N PRO A 152 -19.44 24.27 -17.71
CA PRO A 152 -19.43 25.40 -18.61
C PRO A 152 -18.63 25.10 -19.88
N LYS A 153 -19.21 25.42 -21.04
CA LYS A 153 -18.57 25.20 -22.34
C LYS A 153 -17.24 25.93 -22.40
N ILE A 154 -16.15 25.18 -22.59
CA ILE A 154 -14.81 25.72 -22.80
C ILE A 154 -14.27 25.39 -24.17
N TYR A 155 -13.28 26.16 -24.59
CA TYR A 155 -12.56 25.98 -25.85
C TYR A 155 -11.13 25.58 -25.55
N ILE A 156 -10.71 24.43 -26.08
CA ILE A 156 -9.41 23.82 -25.84
C ILE A 156 -8.60 23.94 -27.13
N ASN A 157 -7.37 24.45 -27.03
CA ASN A 157 -6.45 24.51 -28.16
C ASN A 157 -5.72 23.17 -28.35
N THR A 158 -5.77 22.61 -29.56
CA THR A 158 -5.10 21.35 -29.94
C THR A 158 -3.96 21.58 -30.95
N ASP A 159 -3.55 22.82 -31.17
CA ASP A 159 -2.44 23.20 -32.09
C ASP A 159 -1.10 22.53 -31.77
N LYS A 160 -0.83 22.30 -30.49
CA LYS A 160 0.45 21.77 -30.04
C LYS A 160 0.50 20.25 -30.26
N PRO A 161 1.68 19.66 -30.48
CA PRO A 161 1.87 18.22 -30.60
C PRO A 161 1.81 17.52 -29.23
N GLU A 162 0.75 17.78 -28.47
CA GLU A 162 0.50 17.25 -27.14
C GLU A 162 -0.97 16.83 -27.00
N ILE A 163 -1.27 15.99 -26.01
CA ILE A 163 -2.65 15.64 -25.67
C ILE A 163 -3.19 16.74 -24.77
N ALA A 164 -4.09 17.57 -25.30
CA ALA A 164 -4.73 18.65 -24.57
C ALA A 164 -5.93 18.12 -23.79
N THR A 165 -5.94 18.33 -22.47
CA THR A 165 -7.01 17.83 -21.58
C THR A 165 -8.03 18.92 -21.26
N CYS A 166 -9.31 18.56 -21.16
CA CYS A 166 -10.33 19.44 -20.60
C CYS A 166 -10.06 19.70 -19.11
N GLY A 167 -10.08 20.97 -18.68
CA GLY A 167 -9.85 21.35 -17.28
C GLY A 167 -10.95 20.96 -16.30
N TYR A 168 -12.13 20.54 -16.79
CA TYR A 168 -13.24 20.09 -15.96
C TYR A 168 -13.35 18.56 -15.94
N CYS A 169 -13.71 17.93 -17.07
CA CYS A 169 -13.88 16.48 -17.14
C CYS A 169 -12.57 15.68 -17.24
N GLY A 170 -11.44 16.32 -17.58
CA GLY A 170 -10.18 15.63 -17.83
C GLY A 170 -10.10 14.88 -19.17
N LEU A 171 -11.13 14.98 -20.01
CA LEU A 171 -11.16 14.28 -21.31
C LEU A 171 -10.00 14.71 -22.20
N PRO A 172 -9.27 13.75 -22.81
CA PRO A 172 -8.13 14.04 -23.67
C PRO A 172 -8.55 14.32 -25.13
N PHE A 173 -7.97 15.38 -25.72
CA PHE A 173 -8.14 15.76 -27.12
C PHE A 173 -6.77 15.92 -27.78
N ALA A 174 -6.67 15.55 -29.06
CA ALA A 174 -5.46 15.80 -29.85
C ALA A 174 -5.80 16.06 -31.32
N HIS A 175 -4.95 16.84 -31.99
CA HIS A 175 -5.11 17.12 -33.40
C HIS A 175 -4.59 15.96 -34.26
N GLU A 176 -5.34 15.57 -35.30
CA GLU A 176 -4.98 14.46 -36.19
C GLU A 176 -3.62 14.64 -36.88
N GLN A 177 -3.21 15.88 -37.15
CA GLN A 177 -1.89 16.18 -37.76
C GLN A 177 -0.71 15.71 -36.90
N HIS A 178 -0.88 15.70 -35.57
CA HIS A 178 0.18 15.31 -34.63
C HIS A 178 0.12 13.83 -34.27
N ARG A 179 -0.78 13.06 -34.89
CA ARG A 179 -1.01 11.65 -34.58
C ARG A 179 0.25 10.80 -34.76
N ALA A 180 0.97 10.97 -35.87
CA ALA A 180 2.20 10.23 -36.14
C ALA A 180 3.27 10.50 -35.09
N TYR A 181 3.38 11.74 -34.60
CA TYR A 181 4.30 12.11 -33.53
C TYR A 181 3.88 11.47 -32.20
N LEU A 182 2.61 11.58 -31.82
CA LEU A 182 2.11 11.01 -30.56
C LEU A 182 2.19 9.48 -30.53
N GLU A 183 1.99 8.82 -31.67
CA GLU A 183 2.16 7.37 -31.82
C GLU A 183 3.64 6.94 -31.79
N SER A 184 4.58 7.84 -32.12
CA SER A 184 6.02 7.57 -32.05
C SER A 184 6.60 7.64 -30.63
N LEU A 185 5.87 8.26 -29.69
CA LEU A 185 6.31 8.37 -28.30
C LEU A 185 6.27 6.98 -27.62
N PRO A 186 7.26 6.66 -26.76
CA PRO A 186 7.35 5.35 -26.11
C PRO A 186 6.18 5.10 -25.15
N ALA A 187 5.64 6.16 -24.56
CA ALA A 187 4.47 6.12 -23.70
C ALA A 187 3.71 7.44 -23.78
N THR A 188 2.38 7.37 -23.68
CA THR A 188 1.48 8.51 -23.62
C THR A 188 0.64 8.40 -22.35
N SER A 189 0.14 9.54 -21.85
CA SER A 189 -0.64 9.56 -20.60
C SER A 189 -2.06 9.02 -20.78
N TYR A 190 -2.57 8.94 -22.00
CA TYR A 190 -3.89 8.42 -22.34
C TYR A 190 -3.78 7.45 -23.51
N PRO A 191 -4.60 6.39 -23.57
CA PRO A 191 -4.62 5.47 -24.69
C PRO A 191 -5.01 6.20 -25.99
N LEU A 192 -4.22 6.02 -27.06
CA LEU A 192 -4.46 6.68 -28.35
C LEU A 192 -5.62 6.05 -29.15
N LYS A 193 -6.00 4.82 -28.79
CA LYS A 193 -7.08 4.04 -29.40
C LYS A 193 -8.05 3.58 -28.30
N PRO A 194 -9.35 3.40 -28.62
CA PRO A 194 -10.31 2.80 -27.69
C PRO A 194 -9.82 1.42 -27.24
N THR A 195 -9.87 1.15 -25.94
CA THR A 195 -9.47 -0.14 -25.34
C THR A 195 -10.68 -1.05 -25.12
N GLY A 196 -11.90 -0.48 -25.10
CA GLY A 196 -13.13 -1.19 -24.77
C GLY A 196 -13.32 -1.39 -23.26
N ASP A 197 -12.65 -0.59 -22.42
CA ASP A 197 -12.84 -0.67 -20.97
C ASP A 197 -14.24 -0.18 -20.58
N ALA A 198 -14.85 -0.81 -19.57
CA ALA A 198 -16.19 -0.44 -19.10
C ALA A 198 -16.29 1.01 -18.58
N ALA A 199 -15.16 1.62 -18.21
CA ALA A 199 -15.11 3.02 -17.82
C ALA A 199 -15.17 3.99 -19.01
N GLU A 200 -14.93 3.54 -20.25
CA GLU A 200 -14.88 4.39 -21.44
C GLU A 200 -16.23 5.08 -21.70
N VAL A 201 -16.17 6.40 -21.96
CA VAL A 201 -17.35 7.19 -22.30
C VAL A 201 -17.39 7.45 -23.81
N ASN A 202 -18.57 7.25 -24.40
CA ASN A 202 -18.81 7.55 -25.82
C ASN A 202 -18.44 9.01 -26.14
N GLU A 203 -17.88 9.27 -27.31
CA GLU A 203 -17.50 10.61 -27.76
C GLU A 203 -18.64 11.64 -27.69
N THR A 204 -19.86 11.22 -28.00
CA THR A 204 -21.01 12.13 -28.09
C THR A 204 -21.64 12.45 -26.74
N GLN A 205 -21.34 11.70 -25.65
CA GLN A 205 -21.88 11.86 -24.29
C GLN A 205 -23.31 12.45 -24.23
N ARG A 206 -24.20 11.97 -25.12
CA ARG A 206 -25.58 12.45 -25.22
C ARG A 206 -26.38 11.77 -24.12
N VAL A 207 -26.89 12.56 -23.18
CA VAL A 207 -27.74 12.08 -22.08
C VAL A 207 -29.21 11.98 -22.53
N THR A 208 -29.61 12.76 -23.54
CA THR A 208 -30.98 12.78 -24.08
C THR A 208 -30.96 12.78 -25.60
N GLU A 209 -31.85 12.01 -26.24
CA GLU A 209 -32.09 12.09 -27.68
C GLU A 209 -33.08 13.22 -28.01
N GLY A 210 -32.71 14.16 -28.89
CA GLY A 210 -33.65 15.12 -29.49
C GLY A 210 -33.31 16.62 -29.35
N GLY A 211 -33.96 17.44 -30.18
CA GLY A 211 -33.65 18.86 -30.47
C GLY A 211 -33.92 19.90 -29.38
N LEU A 212 -34.01 19.51 -28.11
CA LEU A 212 -34.00 20.42 -26.96
C LEU A 212 -32.57 20.70 -26.46
N GLU A 213 -31.56 20.28 -27.23
CA GLU A 213 -30.14 20.63 -27.08
C GLU A 213 -29.97 22.15 -27.20
N GLN A 214 -29.93 22.87 -26.07
CA GLN A 214 -29.41 24.23 -26.06
C GLN A 214 -27.95 24.19 -26.51
N ARG A 215 -27.71 24.82 -27.67
CA ARG A 215 -26.50 24.75 -28.47
C ARG A 215 -25.24 25.28 -27.80
#